data_AF-A0A6J4VS10-F1
#
_entry.id   AF-A0A6J4VS10-F1
#
_cell.length_a   1.000
_cell.length_b   1.000
_cell.length_c   1.000
_cell.angle_alpha   90.00
_cell.angle_beta   90.00
_cell.angle_gamma   90.00
#
_symmetry.space_group_name_H-M   'P 1'
#
loop_
_entity.id
_entity.type
_entity.pdbx_description
1 polymer ?
#
loop_
_entity_poly.entity_id
_entity_poly.type
_entity_poly.pdbx_seq_one_letter_code
_entity_poly.pdbx_strand_id
1 'polypeptide(L)'
;MLSSRERQRVPNVTFRTRQNNQWVDVTTDQLFSGKTVVVFSLPGAFTPTCSSTHLPGYNDLAKVFKDNGVDEIICISVNDAFVMNEWAKSQEAANLTLIPDGNGEFTDGMGMLVDKADLGFGHRSWRYSMLVKDGVVEKMFVEPDEPGDPFKVSDAETMLSYINAEAVKPKSVSLFTKVGCPFCARAKTMLQEHGLDYEEIVLNQKISSRALRAVTGATTVPQVFIDGELIGDSEALSAYLGA
;
A
#
# COMPACT_ATOMS: atom_id res chain seq x y z
N MET A 1 -17.81 9.81 20.60
CA MET A 1 -17.33 10.48 19.38
C MET A 1 -15.88 10.11 19.20
N LEU A 2 -15.54 9.53 18.05
CA LEU A 2 -14.15 9.31 17.66
C LEU A 2 -13.47 10.68 17.62
N SER A 3 -12.41 10.86 18.39
CA SER A 3 -11.75 12.15 18.57
C SER A 3 -10.31 12.06 18.09
N SER A 4 -9.85 13.12 17.44
CA SER A 4 -8.47 13.20 16.95
C SER A 4 -7.48 13.18 18.10
N ARG A 5 -6.36 12.47 17.92
CA ARG A 5 -5.20 12.47 18.84
C ARG A 5 -4.03 13.31 18.34
N GLU A 6 -4.29 14.24 17.42
CA GLU A 6 -3.27 15.19 16.97
C GLU A 6 -2.58 15.89 18.17
N ARG A 7 -1.26 16.08 18.03
CA ARG A 7 -0.32 16.63 19.02
C ARG A 7 -0.09 15.77 20.26
N GLN A 8 -0.61 14.54 20.29
CA GLN A 8 -0.34 13.58 21.35
C GLN A 8 0.65 12.51 20.89
N ARG A 9 1.38 11.91 21.83
CA ARG A 9 2.17 10.72 21.54
C ARG A 9 1.27 9.53 21.25
N VAL A 10 1.70 8.66 20.34
CA VAL A 10 1.07 7.37 20.09
C VAL A 10 1.14 6.47 21.35
N PRO A 11 0.22 5.51 21.53
CA PRO A 11 0.24 4.58 22.65
C PRO A 11 1.53 3.74 22.70
N ASN A 12 2.08 3.59 23.89
CA ASN A 12 3.25 2.74 24.12
C ASN A 12 2.79 1.27 24.24
N VAL A 13 3.03 0.48 23.19
CA VAL A 13 2.59 -0.91 23.06
C VAL A 13 3.74 -1.78 22.55
N THR A 14 3.71 -3.07 22.89
CA THR A 14 4.59 -4.09 22.31
C THR A 14 3.75 -5.08 21.50
N PHE A 15 3.91 -5.05 20.18
CA PHE A 15 3.23 -5.96 19.26
C PHE A 15 3.92 -7.32 19.20
N ARG A 16 3.13 -8.39 19.31
CA ARG A 16 3.62 -9.77 19.15
C ARG A 16 3.59 -10.15 17.67
N THR A 17 4.68 -9.85 16.96
CA THR A 17 4.79 -10.13 15.52
C THR A 17 5.39 -11.52 15.28
N ARG A 18 5.31 -11.99 14.02
CA ARG A 18 5.94 -13.23 13.60
C ARG A 18 6.80 -13.00 12.38
N GLN A 19 8.11 -13.20 12.51
CA GLN A 19 9.09 -13.00 11.43
C GLN A 19 9.90 -14.28 11.26
N ASN A 20 10.05 -14.77 10.03
CA ASN A 20 10.76 -16.02 9.75
C ASN A 20 10.31 -17.19 10.64
N ASN A 21 9.00 -17.30 10.85
CA ASN A 21 8.32 -18.26 11.73
C ASN A 21 8.65 -18.16 13.23
N GLN A 22 9.41 -17.17 13.66
CA GLN A 22 9.74 -16.89 15.06
C GLN A 22 8.89 -15.75 15.61
N TRP A 23 8.64 -15.78 16.92
CA TRP A 23 8.05 -14.66 17.64
C TRP A 23 9.07 -13.52 17.75
N VAL A 24 8.64 -12.32 17.39
CA VAL A 24 9.45 -11.10 17.50
C VAL A 24 8.60 -10.00 18.09
N ASP A 25 9.05 -9.46 19.23
CA ASP A 25 8.43 -8.31 19.85
C ASP A 25 8.85 -7.05 19.09
N VAL A 26 7.87 -6.27 18.65
CA VAL A 26 8.08 -4.97 18.00
C VAL A 26 7.43 -3.89 18.86
N THR A 27 8.21 -2.90 19.30
CA THR A 27 7.68 -1.84 20.18
C THR A 27 7.28 -0.60 19.38
N THR A 28 6.34 0.17 19.93
CA THR A 28 6.01 1.51 19.40
C THR A 28 7.28 2.37 19.22
N ASP A 29 8.22 2.35 20.16
CA ASP A 29 9.47 3.14 20.02
C ASP A 29 10.30 2.73 18.80
N GLN A 30 10.41 1.43 18.49
CA GLN A 30 11.10 0.96 17.28
C GLN A 30 10.41 1.41 16.00
N LEU A 31 9.08 1.52 16.03
CA LEU A 31 8.29 1.94 14.89
C LEU A 31 8.34 3.45 14.66
N PHE A 32 8.39 4.28 15.72
CA PHE A 32 8.11 5.71 15.59
C PHE A 32 9.21 6.67 16.06
N SER A 33 10.15 6.24 16.92
CA SER A 33 11.17 7.12 17.50
C SER A 33 12.13 7.64 16.42
N GLY A 34 12.29 8.95 16.33
CA GLY A 34 13.16 9.61 15.34
C GLY A 34 12.73 9.45 13.88
N LYS A 35 11.52 8.95 13.60
CA LYS A 35 11.01 8.70 12.24
C LYS A 35 9.80 9.57 11.91
N THR A 36 9.59 9.80 10.62
CA THR A 36 8.33 10.26 10.02
C THR A 36 7.61 9.04 9.44
N VAL A 37 6.45 8.70 10.00
CA VAL A 37 5.74 7.46 9.69
C VAL A 37 4.31 7.78 9.29
N VAL A 38 3.89 7.25 8.14
CA VAL A 38 2.47 7.21 7.77
C VAL A 38 1.87 5.94 8.36
N VAL A 39 0.77 6.06 9.07
CA VAL A 39 0.02 4.92 9.60
C VAL A 39 -1.38 4.96 9.03
N PHE A 40 -1.90 3.81 8.63
CA PHE A 40 -3.33 3.65 8.39
C PHE A 40 -3.84 2.41 9.12
N SER A 41 -5.05 2.52 9.63
CA SER A 41 -5.75 1.42 10.29
C SER A 41 -7.08 1.13 9.64
N LEU A 42 -7.53 -0.10 9.81
CA LEU A 42 -8.67 -0.65 9.11
C LEU A 42 -9.40 -1.69 9.97
N PRO A 43 -10.68 -2.00 9.64
CA PRO A 43 -11.48 -2.90 10.47
C PRO A 43 -10.97 -4.33 10.57
N GLY A 44 -10.34 -4.86 9.52
CA GLY A 44 -9.83 -6.22 9.53
C GLY A 44 -9.17 -6.64 8.22
N ALA A 45 -8.14 -7.48 8.33
CA ALA A 45 -7.54 -8.18 7.19
C ALA A 45 -8.58 -8.96 6.38
N PHE A 46 -8.35 -9.11 5.07
CA PHE A 46 -9.23 -9.79 4.10
C PHE A 46 -10.63 -9.16 3.87
N THR A 47 -10.94 -8.02 4.49
CA THR A 47 -12.21 -7.32 4.23
C THR A 47 -12.16 -6.55 2.88
N PRO A 48 -13.30 -6.32 2.20
CA PRO A 48 -13.32 -5.91 0.80
C PRO A 48 -12.56 -4.61 0.50
N THR A 49 -12.96 -3.48 1.09
CA THR A 49 -12.34 -2.16 0.83
C THR A 49 -10.88 -2.11 1.25
N CYS A 50 -10.54 -2.84 2.32
CA CYS A 50 -9.17 -2.95 2.82
C CYS A 50 -8.25 -3.63 1.80
N SER A 51 -8.75 -4.63 1.09
CA SER A 51 -7.97 -5.45 0.15
C SER A 51 -8.04 -4.96 -1.30
N SER A 52 -9.05 -4.16 -1.66
CA SER A 52 -9.19 -3.68 -3.04
C SER A 52 -8.60 -2.30 -3.28
N THR A 53 -8.52 -1.45 -2.25
CA THR A 53 -8.19 -0.02 -2.44
C THR A 53 -7.28 0.55 -1.36
N HIS A 54 -7.62 0.38 -0.07
CA HIS A 54 -6.92 1.09 1.00
C HIS A 54 -5.44 0.69 1.12
N LEU A 55 -5.15 -0.60 1.33
CA LEU A 55 -3.77 -1.08 1.44
C LEU A 55 -3.02 -0.98 0.09
N PRO A 56 -3.59 -1.41 -1.06
CA PRO A 56 -2.91 -1.26 -2.35
C PRO A 56 -2.51 0.19 -2.66
N GLY A 57 -3.37 1.17 -2.42
CA GLY A 57 -3.07 2.58 -2.70
C GLY A 57 -1.85 3.10 -1.92
N TYR A 58 -1.68 2.69 -0.65
CA TYR A 58 -0.46 3.02 0.11
C TYR A 58 0.77 2.27 -0.40
N ASN A 59 0.62 0.99 -0.80
CA ASN A 59 1.72 0.19 -1.32
C ASN A 59 2.25 0.73 -2.65
N ASP A 60 1.36 1.20 -3.52
CA ASP A 60 1.69 1.76 -4.84
C ASP A 60 2.37 3.14 -4.72
N LEU A 61 1.95 3.95 -3.76
CA LEU A 61 2.53 5.28 -3.50
C LEU A 61 3.72 5.25 -2.53
N ALA A 62 4.13 4.08 -2.04
CA ALA A 62 5.15 3.98 -0.99
C ALA A 62 6.48 4.65 -1.35
N LYS A 63 6.92 4.52 -2.61
CA LYS A 63 8.12 5.20 -3.11
C LYS A 63 7.95 6.72 -3.08
N VAL A 64 6.79 7.24 -3.51
CA VAL A 64 6.54 8.69 -3.51
C VAL A 64 6.48 9.24 -2.10
N PHE A 65 5.85 8.55 -1.16
CA PHE A 65 5.91 8.92 0.26
C PHE A 65 7.36 9.01 0.76
N LYS A 66 8.19 8.02 0.41
CA LYS A 66 9.61 8.02 0.79
C LYS A 66 10.38 9.19 0.18
N ASP A 67 10.17 9.47 -1.09
CA ASP A 67 10.77 10.62 -1.79
C ASP A 67 10.31 11.96 -1.17
N ASN A 68 9.18 11.98 -0.46
CA ASN A 68 8.64 13.12 0.29
C ASN A 68 8.92 13.07 1.80
N GLY A 69 9.89 12.27 2.24
CA GLY A 69 10.41 12.29 3.61
C GLY A 69 9.68 11.37 4.61
N VAL A 70 8.86 10.43 4.15
CA VAL A 70 8.31 9.36 5.00
C VAL A 70 9.31 8.21 5.09
N ASP A 71 9.68 7.82 6.31
CA ASP A 71 10.62 6.72 6.54
C ASP A 71 9.95 5.35 6.40
N GLU A 72 8.69 5.25 6.84
CA GLU A 72 7.96 3.98 6.92
C GLU A 72 6.45 4.19 6.76
N ILE A 73 5.78 3.23 6.13
CA ILE A 73 4.32 3.18 6.05
C ILE A 73 3.85 1.93 6.78
N ILE A 74 2.97 2.13 7.76
CA ILE A 74 2.49 1.07 8.64
C ILE A 74 0.99 0.86 8.46
N CYS A 75 0.60 -0.39 8.21
CA CYS A 75 -0.79 -0.83 8.27
C CYS A 75 -1.05 -1.52 9.62
N ILE A 76 -1.97 -0.99 10.43
CA ILE A 76 -2.36 -1.58 11.72
C ILE A 76 -3.76 -2.17 11.62
N SER A 77 -3.96 -3.40 12.08
CA SER A 77 -5.29 -3.98 12.21
C SER A 77 -5.41 -4.78 13.50
N VAL A 78 -6.61 -4.84 14.06
CA VAL A 78 -6.95 -5.71 15.20
C VAL A 78 -7.09 -7.14 14.71
N ASN A 79 -5.95 -7.75 14.41
CA ASN A 79 -5.76 -9.13 13.97
C ASN A 79 -4.43 -9.63 14.52
N ASP A 80 -4.31 -10.95 14.72
CA ASP A 80 -3.06 -11.58 15.10
C ASP A 80 -2.03 -11.63 13.96
N ALA A 81 -0.78 -11.95 14.31
CA ALA A 81 0.33 -12.00 13.37
C ALA A 81 0.18 -13.06 12.27
N PHE A 82 -0.55 -14.15 12.51
CA PHE A 82 -0.72 -15.20 11.50
C PHE A 82 -1.61 -14.68 10.38
N VAL A 83 -2.74 -14.08 10.75
CA VAL A 83 -3.67 -13.47 9.78
C VAL A 83 -3.00 -12.32 9.04
N MET A 84 -2.33 -11.40 9.74
CA MET A 84 -1.67 -10.25 9.11
C MET A 84 -0.56 -10.67 8.14
N ASN A 85 0.22 -11.70 8.46
CA ASN A 85 1.29 -12.19 7.57
C ASN A 85 0.74 -12.83 6.30
N GLU A 86 -0.29 -13.67 6.40
CA GLU A 86 -0.90 -14.28 5.20
C GLU A 86 -1.63 -13.23 4.36
N TRP A 87 -2.24 -12.23 5.01
CA TRP A 87 -2.85 -11.13 4.30
C TRP A 87 -1.80 -10.31 3.54
N ALA A 88 -0.68 -9.91 4.19
CA ALA A 88 0.42 -9.20 3.52
C ALA A 88 0.90 -9.91 2.25
N LYS A 89 1.07 -11.24 2.31
CA LYS A 89 1.46 -12.06 1.16
C LYS A 89 0.41 -12.03 0.06
N SER A 90 -0.86 -12.20 0.42
CA SER A 90 -1.96 -12.21 -0.56
C SER A 90 -2.18 -10.86 -1.23
N GLN A 91 -1.78 -9.76 -0.58
CA GLN A 91 -1.85 -8.41 -1.10
C GLN A 91 -0.58 -7.97 -1.83
N GLU A 92 0.46 -8.81 -1.87
CA GLU A 92 1.77 -8.47 -2.44
C GLU A 92 2.35 -7.15 -1.86
N ALA A 93 2.09 -6.90 -0.58
CA ALA A 93 2.28 -5.61 0.11
C ALA A 93 3.73 -5.37 0.59
N ALA A 94 4.71 -5.62 -0.27
CA ALA A 94 6.12 -5.64 0.11
C ALA A 94 6.68 -4.27 0.56
N ASN A 95 6.00 -3.17 0.23
CA ASN A 95 6.47 -1.82 0.55
C ASN A 95 5.94 -1.30 1.91
N LEU A 96 5.14 -2.10 2.62
CA LEU A 96 4.45 -1.70 3.85
C LEU A 96 4.84 -2.60 5.03
N THR A 97 4.89 -2.03 6.23
CA THR A 97 4.99 -2.80 7.47
C THR A 97 3.59 -3.09 8.00
N LEU A 98 3.21 -4.36 8.08
CA LEU A 98 1.93 -4.78 8.64
C LEU A 98 2.09 -5.13 10.13
N ILE A 99 1.36 -4.43 10.99
CA ILE A 99 1.43 -4.57 12.45
C ILE A 99 0.16 -5.24 12.99
N PRO A 100 0.30 -6.40 13.67
CA PRO A 100 -0.81 -7.13 14.27
C PRO A 100 -1.14 -6.60 15.66
N ASP A 101 -2.06 -5.65 15.75
CA ASP A 101 -2.61 -5.17 17.02
C ASP A 101 -3.67 -6.15 17.55
N GLY A 102 -3.31 -7.43 17.69
CA GLY A 102 -4.25 -8.53 17.91
C GLY A 102 -5.09 -8.41 19.18
N ASN A 103 -4.60 -7.68 20.19
CA ASN A 103 -5.33 -7.38 21.43
C ASN A 103 -6.14 -6.08 21.36
N GLY A 104 -5.96 -5.28 20.31
CA GLY A 104 -6.56 -3.95 20.18
C GLY A 104 -5.97 -2.90 21.13
N GLU A 105 -4.83 -3.16 21.77
CA GLU A 105 -4.23 -2.28 22.78
C GLU A 105 -3.82 -0.93 22.18
N PHE A 106 -3.19 -0.96 21.01
CA PHE A 106 -2.81 0.28 20.33
C PHE A 106 -4.05 1.02 19.84
N THR A 107 -4.99 0.28 19.25
CA THR A 107 -6.25 0.81 18.73
C THR A 107 -7.10 1.47 19.82
N ASP A 108 -7.22 0.84 20.98
CA ASP A 108 -7.92 1.38 22.16
C ASP A 108 -7.19 2.60 22.72
N GLY A 109 -5.86 2.51 22.84
CA GLY A 109 -5.02 3.66 23.20
C GLY A 109 -5.18 4.82 22.23
N MET A 110 -5.45 4.56 20.95
CA MET A 110 -5.75 5.59 19.95
C MET A 110 -7.19 6.13 20.04
N GLY A 111 -8.05 5.55 20.88
CA GLY A 111 -9.46 5.89 20.97
C GLY A 111 -10.26 5.48 19.74
N MET A 112 -9.75 4.52 18.97
CA MET A 112 -10.30 4.07 17.68
C MET A 112 -10.88 2.67 17.75
N LEU A 113 -10.95 2.06 18.95
CA LEU A 113 -11.56 0.75 19.13
C LEU A 113 -13.09 0.88 19.12
N VAL A 114 -13.74 0.17 18.20
CA VAL A 114 -15.19 0.17 18.03
C VAL A 114 -15.73 -1.25 18.05
N ASP A 115 -16.97 -1.41 18.52
CA ASP A 115 -17.67 -2.69 18.42
C ASP A 115 -18.23 -2.87 17.00
N LYS A 116 -17.93 -4.02 16.40
CA LYS A 116 -18.44 -4.47 15.09
C LYS A 116 -19.04 -5.87 15.20
N ALA A 117 -19.66 -6.20 16.34
CA ALA A 117 -20.33 -7.47 16.59
C ALA A 117 -21.47 -7.76 15.60
N ASP A 118 -22.09 -6.74 15.01
CA ASP A 118 -23.09 -6.86 13.94
C ASP A 118 -22.55 -7.57 12.68
N LEU A 119 -21.26 -7.46 12.42
CA LEU A 119 -20.54 -8.17 11.35
C LEU A 119 -19.84 -9.45 11.84
N GLY A 120 -19.98 -9.79 13.13
CA GLY A 120 -19.28 -10.92 13.75
C GLY A 120 -17.78 -10.70 13.98
N PHE A 121 -17.32 -9.44 13.99
CA PHE A 121 -15.89 -9.13 14.13
C PHE A 121 -15.45 -8.89 15.57
N GLY A 122 -16.40 -8.63 16.47
CA GLY A 122 -16.11 -8.12 17.82
C GLY A 122 -15.51 -6.72 17.76
N HIS A 123 -14.67 -6.39 18.73
CA HIS A 123 -13.97 -5.10 18.76
C HIS A 123 -12.89 -5.02 17.69
N ARG A 124 -12.88 -3.94 16.91
CA ARG A 124 -11.94 -3.67 15.81
C ARG A 124 -11.54 -2.21 15.76
N SER A 125 -10.53 -1.89 14.97
CA SER A 125 -10.22 -0.50 14.69
C SER A 125 -11.26 0.12 13.78
N TRP A 126 -11.63 1.35 14.08
CA TRP A 126 -12.20 2.26 13.11
C TRP A 126 -11.17 2.55 12.00
N ARG A 127 -11.65 2.93 10.82
CA ARG A 127 -10.77 3.27 9.70
C ARG A 127 -10.24 4.70 9.87
N TYR A 128 -8.92 4.85 9.82
CA TYR A 128 -8.26 6.15 9.86
C TYR A 128 -6.86 6.07 9.25
N SER A 129 -6.29 7.22 8.91
CA SER A 129 -4.85 7.35 8.67
C SER A 129 -4.28 8.50 9.50
N MET A 130 -2.97 8.48 9.70
CA MET A 130 -2.27 9.53 10.43
C MET A 130 -0.82 9.66 9.97
N LEU A 131 -0.30 10.88 10.10
CA LEU A 131 1.11 11.17 10.00
C LEU A 131 1.68 11.31 11.41
N VAL A 132 2.71 10.54 11.72
CA VAL A 132 3.38 10.51 13.02
C VAL A 132 4.83 10.95 12.85
N LYS A 133 5.29 11.92 13.63
CA LYS A 133 6.68 12.38 13.64
C LYS A 133 7.26 12.22 15.04
N ASP A 134 8.33 11.45 15.17
CA ASP A 134 8.97 11.13 16.45
C ASP A 134 7.96 10.65 17.52
N GLY A 135 7.06 9.76 17.11
CA GLY A 135 5.99 9.23 17.96
C GLY A 135 4.87 10.23 18.31
N VAL A 136 4.86 11.44 17.78
CA VAL A 136 3.77 12.42 17.96
C VAL A 136 2.88 12.45 16.72
N VAL A 137 1.56 12.33 16.91
CA VAL A 137 0.58 12.41 15.81
C VAL A 137 0.52 13.87 15.33
N GLU A 138 1.00 14.13 14.11
CA GLU A 138 0.95 15.46 13.50
C GLU A 138 -0.43 15.73 12.87
N LYS A 139 -0.92 14.75 12.12
CA LYS A 139 -2.21 14.82 11.41
C LYS A 139 -2.95 13.51 11.51
N MET A 140 -4.26 13.56 11.66
CA MET A 140 -5.13 12.39 11.64
C MET A 140 -6.33 12.60 10.72
N PHE A 141 -6.61 11.62 9.87
CA PHE A 141 -7.77 11.54 8.98
C PHE A 141 -8.65 10.38 9.43
N VAL A 142 -9.62 10.70 10.28
CA VAL A 142 -10.59 9.73 10.80
C VAL A 142 -11.78 9.69 9.85
N GLU A 143 -12.15 8.50 9.39
CA GLU A 143 -13.33 8.35 8.54
C GLU A 143 -14.60 8.83 9.25
N PRO A 144 -15.56 9.45 8.52
CA PRO A 144 -16.79 9.92 9.12
C PRO A 144 -17.64 8.74 9.57
N ASP A 145 -18.29 8.90 10.72
CA ASP A 145 -19.22 7.91 11.28
C ASP A 145 -20.53 7.89 10.48
N GLU A 146 -20.47 7.21 9.33
CA GLU A 146 -21.57 7.04 8.39
C GLU A 146 -21.88 5.54 8.18
N PRO A 147 -23.13 5.18 7.84
CA PRO A 147 -23.48 3.80 7.54
C PRO A 147 -22.64 3.20 6.42
N GLY A 148 -22.29 1.91 6.55
CA GLY A 148 -21.52 1.17 5.56
C GLY A 148 -20.05 1.03 5.95
N ASP A 149 -19.17 1.02 4.94
CA ASP A 149 -17.71 0.93 5.11
C ASP A 149 -17.05 2.21 4.57
N PRO A 150 -17.07 3.32 5.35
CA PRO A 150 -16.59 4.61 4.88
C PRO A 150 -15.09 4.56 4.56
N PHE A 151 -14.74 5.16 3.42
CA PHE A 151 -13.37 5.34 2.93
C PHE A 151 -13.33 6.58 2.03
N LYS A 152 -13.17 7.75 2.64
CA LYS A 152 -13.27 9.08 2.00
C LYS A 152 -12.10 10.00 2.31
N VAL A 153 -11.38 9.77 3.41
CA VAL A 153 -10.35 10.69 3.92
C VAL A 153 -9.09 9.99 4.38
N SER A 154 -9.13 8.69 4.66
CA SER A 154 -7.96 7.94 5.14
C SER A 154 -7.08 7.40 4.01
N ASP A 155 -7.45 7.63 2.76
CA ASP A 155 -6.75 7.10 1.59
C ASP A 155 -5.35 7.70 1.42
N ALA A 156 -4.53 7.00 0.63
CA ALA A 156 -3.14 7.38 0.39
C ALA A 156 -3.01 8.70 -0.37
N GLU A 157 -3.95 9.06 -1.23
CA GLU A 157 -3.86 10.33 -1.96
C GLU A 157 -4.14 11.52 -1.06
N THR A 158 -5.14 11.41 -0.18
CA THR A 158 -5.44 12.43 0.84
C THR A 158 -4.22 12.66 1.73
N MET A 159 -3.57 11.57 2.20
CA MET A 159 -2.36 11.67 3.00
C MET A 159 -1.19 12.29 2.22
N LEU A 160 -0.93 11.84 0.99
CA LEU A 160 0.16 12.37 0.17
C LEU A 160 -0.04 13.86 -0.12
N SER A 161 -1.27 14.26 -0.46
CA SER A 161 -1.61 15.67 -0.74
C SER A 161 -1.40 16.56 0.49
N TYR A 162 -1.65 16.04 1.69
CA TYR A 162 -1.36 16.76 2.94
C TYR A 162 0.15 16.93 3.17
N ILE A 163 0.94 15.89 2.90
CA ILE A 163 2.42 15.93 3.04
C ILE A 163 3.02 16.88 2.00
N ASN A 164 2.61 16.75 0.74
CA ASN A 164 3.04 17.57 -0.37
C ASN A 164 2.00 17.52 -1.51
N ALA A 165 1.22 18.60 -1.65
CA ALA A 165 0.22 18.73 -2.70
C ALA A 165 0.81 18.74 -4.13
N GLU A 166 2.10 19.05 -4.26
CA GLU A 166 2.83 19.09 -5.54
C GLU A 166 3.60 17.78 -5.81
N ALA A 167 3.38 16.73 -5.01
CA ALA A 167 4.05 15.45 -5.21
C ALA A 167 3.69 14.86 -6.59
N VAL A 168 4.73 14.52 -7.37
CA VAL A 168 4.56 13.87 -8.67
C VAL A 168 4.21 12.39 -8.44
N LYS A 169 3.02 11.99 -8.87
CA LYS A 169 2.57 10.59 -8.82
C LYS A 169 3.33 9.76 -9.88
N PRO A 170 3.63 8.48 -9.60
CA PRO A 170 4.30 7.64 -10.57
C PRO A 170 3.37 7.38 -11.75
N LYS A 171 3.95 7.23 -12.95
CA LYS A 171 3.16 6.77 -14.10
C LYS A 171 2.71 5.33 -13.87
N SER A 172 1.50 5.00 -14.30
CA SER A 172 1.01 3.62 -14.27
C SER A 172 1.56 2.86 -15.47
N VAL A 173 2.65 2.12 -15.28
CA VAL A 173 3.32 1.37 -16.35
C VAL A 173 3.10 -0.13 -16.18
N SER A 174 2.58 -0.78 -17.22
CA SER A 174 2.48 -2.26 -17.28
C SER A 174 3.21 -2.78 -18.51
N LEU A 175 4.00 -3.83 -18.34
CA LEU A 175 4.83 -4.42 -19.38
C LEU A 175 4.54 -5.92 -19.52
N PHE A 176 3.95 -6.32 -20.66
CA PHE A 176 3.80 -7.73 -21.01
C PHE A 176 5.13 -8.28 -21.54
N THR A 177 5.59 -9.41 -20.99
CA THR A 177 6.89 -10.01 -21.34
C THR A 177 6.82 -11.51 -21.57
N LYS A 178 7.94 -12.11 -21.96
CA LYS A 178 8.15 -13.56 -21.96
C LYS A 178 9.56 -13.86 -21.49
N VAL A 179 9.73 -14.95 -20.72
CA VAL A 179 11.05 -15.42 -20.26
C VAL A 179 11.99 -15.61 -21.45
N GLY A 180 13.20 -15.03 -21.36
CA GLY A 180 14.24 -15.13 -22.40
C GLY A 180 14.06 -14.19 -23.59
N CYS A 181 13.07 -13.29 -23.59
CA CYS A 181 12.83 -12.32 -24.66
C CYS A 181 13.83 -11.15 -24.62
N PRO A 182 14.71 -10.97 -25.62
CA PRO A 182 15.70 -9.88 -25.62
C PRO A 182 15.07 -8.49 -25.78
N PHE A 183 14.02 -8.36 -26.59
CA PHE A 183 13.29 -7.10 -26.76
C PHE A 183 12.62 -6.64 -25.46
N CYS A 184 12.14 -7.60 -24.66
CA CYS A 184 11.56 -7.35 -23.36
C CYS A 184 12.62 -6.86 -22.37
N ALA A 185 13.82 -7.46 -22.37
CA ALA A 185 14.93 -6.97 -21.57
C ALA A 185 15.31 -5.52 -21.94
N ARG A 186 15.37 -5.21 -23.23
CA ARG A 186 15.61 -3.83 -23.70
C ARG A 186 14.53 -2.85 -23.22
N ALA A 187 13.25 -3.22 -23.32
CA ALA A 187 12.15 -2.39 -22.83
C ALA A 187 12.26 -2.10 -21.32
N LYS A 188 12.59 -3.11 -20.51
CA LYS A 188 12.83 -2.95 -19.07
C LYS A 188 13.97 -1.97 -18.78
N THR A 189 15.10 -2.13 -19.49
CA THR A 189 16.25 -1.23 -19.32
C THR A 189 15.87 0.21 -19.67
N MET A 190 15.14 0.44 -20.77
CA MET A 190 14.71 1.80 -21.14
C MET A 190 13.79 2.42 -20.08
N LEU A 191 12.83 1.66 -19.53
CA LEU A 191 11.97 2.15 -18.44
C LEU A 191 12.79 2.51 -17.19
N GLN A 192 13.71 1.64 -16.79
CA GLN A 192 14.60 1.87 -15.63
C GLN A 192 15.50 3.10 -15.82
N GLU A 193 16.10 3.27 -17.01
CA GLU A 193 16.95 4.43 -17.32
C GLU A 193 16.18 5.76 -17.28
N HIS A 194 14.86 5.73 -17.50
CA HIS A 194 13.97 6.90 -17.41
C HIS A 194 13.27 7.03 -16.05
N GLY A 195 13.66 6.21 -15.06
CA GLY A 195 13.08 6.24 -13.71
C GLY A 195 11.60 5.82 -13.65
N LEU A 196 11.14 5.02 -14.62
CA LEU A 196 9.78 4.50 -14.67
C LEU A 196 9.74 3.10 -14.05
N ASP A 197 9.12 3.00 -12.87
CA ASP A 197 8.74 1.72 -12.28
C ASP A 197 7.59 1.09 -13.09
N TYR A 198 7.52 -0.24 -13.13
CA TYR A 198 6.54 -0.95 -13.94
C TYR A 198 6.11 -2.29 -13.32
N GLU A 199 4.85 -2.67 -13.57
CA GLU A 199 4.35 -4.02 -13.33
C GLU A 199 4.73 -4.93 -14.51
N GLU A 200 5.39 -6.06 -14.24
CA GLU A 200 5.71 -7.04 -15.26
C GLU A 200 4.67 -8.17 -15.33
N ILE A 201 4.03 -8.31 -16.49
CA ILE A 201 3.05 -9.36 -16.76
C ILE A 201 3.66 -10.44 -17.66
N VAL A 202 4.18 -11.50 -17.05
CA VAL A 202 4.91 -12.56 -17.77
C VAL A 202 3.96 -13.57 -18.42
N LEU A 203 4.09 -13.74 -19.73
CA LEU A 203 3.36 -14.77 -20.48
C LEU A 203 3.77 -16.19 -20.07
N ASN A 204 2.78 -17.09 -20.13
CA ASN A 204 2.87 -18.52 -19.80
C ASN A 204 3.17 -18.80 -18.31
N GLN A 205 2.92 -17.81 -17.44
CA GLN A 205 2.85 -18.02 -15.99
C GLN A 205 1.40 -17.93 -15.52
N LYS A 206 0.91 -16.73 -15.21
CA LYS A 206 -0.50 -16.47 -14.82
C LYS A 206 -1.40 -16.15 -16.02
N ILE A 207 -0.82 -15.75 -17.16
CA ILE A 207 -1.58 -15.36 -18.36
C ILE A 207 -1.07 -16.07 -19.62
N SER A 208 -1.94 -16.20 -20.62
CA SER A 208 -1.61 -16.79 -21.92
C SER A 208 -1.54 -15.73 -23.03
N SER A 209 -1.09 -16.12 -24.22
CA SER A 209 -1.11 -15.27 -25.42
C SER A 209 -2.51 -14.82 -25.84
N ARG A 210 -3.58 -15.42 -25.29
CA ARG A 210 -4.95 -14.92 -25.49
C ARG A 210 -5.17 -13.59 -24.77
N ALA A 211 -4.68 -13.44 -23.55
CA ALA A 211 -4.80 -12.20 -22.78
C ALA A 211 -4.04 -11.07 -23.49
N LEU A 212 -2.79 -11.33 -23.92
CA LEU A 212 -2.00 -10.39 -24.71
C LEU A 212 -2.80 -9.86 -25.92
N ARG A 213 -3.30 -10.77 -26.77
CA ARG A 213 -4.04 -10.39 -27.98
C ARG A 213 -5.32 -9.62 -27.67
N ALA A 214 -6.05 -10.02 -26.64
CA ALA A 214 -7.30 -9.37 -26.28
C ALA A 214 -7.08 -7.93 -25.76
N VAL A 215 -6.00 -7.70 -25.01
CA VAL A 215 -5.69 -6.40 -24.39
C VAL A 215 -4.94 -5.48 -25.35
N THR A 216 -4.02 -6.01 -26.15
CA THR A 216 -3.08 -5.20 -26.95
C THR A 216 -3.37 -5.21 -28.44
N GLY A 217 -4.18 -6.17 -28.92
CA GLY A 217 -4.29 -6.47 -30.36
C GLY A 217 -3.06 -7.14 -30.97
N ALA A 218 -1.93 -7.19 -30.26
CA ALA A 218 -0.66 -7.74 -30.73
C ALA A 218 -0.50 -9.24 -30.41
N THR A 219 0.35 -9.91 -31.19
CA THR A 219 0.68 -11.35 -31.03
C THR A 219 2.05 -11.58 -30.38
N THR A 220 2.84 -10.52 -30.20
CA THR A 220 4.24 -10.55 -29.75
C THR A 220 4.46 -9.66 -28.53
N VAL A 221 5.54 -9.94 -27.79
CA VAL A 221 6.02 -9.15 -26.66
C VAL A 221 7.38 -8.52 -27.00
N PRO A 222 7.77 -7.40 -26.35
CA PRO A 222 7.07 -6.69 -25.28
C PRO A 222 5.81 -5.95 -25.77
N GLN A 223 4.87 -5.67 -24.87
CA GLN A 223 3.83 -4.67 -25.06
C GLN A 223 3.74 -3.81 -23.81
N VAL A 224 3.88 -2.50 -23.96
CA VAL A 224 3.97 -1.52 -22.87
C VAL A 224 2.73 -0.66 -22.85
N PHE A 225 2.15 -0.49 -21.66
CA PHE A 225 1.15 0.53 -21.38
C PHE A 225 1.75 1.59 -20.46
N ILE A 226 1.40 2.85 -20.69
CA ILE A 226 1.73 3.97 -19.80
C ILE A 226 0.46 4.80 -19.61
N ASP A 227 0.04 4.98 -18.35
CA ASP A 227 -1.16 5.76 -17.96
C ASP A 227 -2.44 5.31 -18.70
N GLY A 228 -2.55 4.00 -18.94
CA GLY A 228 -3.69 3.37 -19.62
C GLY A 228 -3.62 3.36 -21.14
N GLU A 229 -2.64 4.02 -21.74
CA GLU A 229 -2.43 4.04 -23.20
C GLU A 229 -1.47 2.93 -23.65
N LEU A 230 -1.82 2.21 -24.72
CA LEU A 230 -0.93 1.23 -25.34
C LEU A 230 0.16 1.96 -26.13
N ILE A 231 1.39 1.90 -25.63
CA ILE A 231 2.58 2.42 -26.32
C ILE A 231 3.04 1.45 -27.40
N GLY A 232 3.00 0.14 -27.10
CA GLY A 232 3.36 -0.91 -28.05
C GLY A 232 4.66 -1.63 -27.68
N ASP A 233 5.46 -2.00 -28.68
CA ASP A 233 6.68 -2.80 -28.50
C ASP A 233 7.90 -1.97 -28.08
N SER A 234 9.09 -2.58 -28.10
CA SER A 234 10.33 -1.91 -27.70
C SER A 234 10.72 -0.76 -28.65
N GLU A 235 10.35 -0.81 -29.92
CA GLU A 235 10.67 0.27 -30.86
C GLU A 235 9.73 1.46 -30.62
N ALA A 236 8.44 1.18 -30.45
CA ALA A 236 7.46 2.21 -30.11
C ALA A 236 7.76 2.87 -28.75
N LEU A 237 8.16 2.09 -27.74
CA LEU A 237 8.61 2.63 -26.45
C LEU A 237 9.84 3.53 -26.61
N SER A 238 10.83 3.12 -27.43
CA SER A 238 12.01 3.93 -27.67
C SER A 238 11.66 5.27 -28.34
N ALA A 239 10.69 5.29 -29.26
CA ALA A 239 10.22 6.51 -29.88
C ALA A 239 9.45 7.40 -28.89
N TYR A 240 8.62 6.81 -28.03
CA TYR A 240 7.88 7.53 -26.99
C TYR A 240 8.81 8.21 -25.97
N LEU A 241 9.86 7.52 -25.52
CA LEU A 241 10.79 8.06 -24.52
C LEU A 241 11.81 9.04 -25.11
N GLY A 242 12.03 9.01 -26.43
CA GLY A 242 12.92 9.93 -27.14
C GLY A 242 12.25 11.19 -27.67
N ALA A 243 10.92 11.33 -27.51
CA ALA A 243 10.12 12.50 -27.89
C ALA A 243 9.96 13.46 -26.71
#